data_AF-A0A819CN00-F1
#
_entry.id   AF-A0A819CN00-F1
#
_cell.length_a   1.000
_cell.length_b   1.000
_cell.length_c   1.000
_cell.angle_alpha   90.00
_cell.angle_beta   90.00
_cell.angle_gamma   90.00
#
_symmetry.space_group_name_H-M   'P 1'
#
loop_
_entity.id
_entity.type
_entity.pdbx_description
1 polymer ?
#
loop_
_entity_poly.entity_id
_entity_poly.type
_entity_poly.pdbx_seq_one_letter_code
_entity_poly.pdbx_strand_id
1 'polypeptide(L)'
;MIRTLVYLFLVAICWVKSTPVSVNDEQTLISSLRSVLDKNAQELNEINLQLRHVAWENTIRPHVCAGQATRTNMSSFDSNTILVQIDSSKCKFVRTPLYFTSLGGTRGHLAAAGSTAIYDPTPNGFNVKIRLPSLTAQQILDTAQEFQWTLNWSGILEYEGH
;
A
#
# COMPACT_ATOMS: atom_id res chain seq x y z
N MET A 1 36.55 -77.84 -16.23
CA MET A 1 36.17 -76.57 -16.91
C MET A 1 35.19 -75.73 -16.09
N ILE A 2 34.18 -76.31 -15.42
CA ILE A 2 33.14 -75.56 -14.67
C ILE A 2 33.63 -74.93 -13.34
N ARG A 3 34.55 -75.59 -12.61
CA ARG A 3 35.07 -75.07 -11.33
C ARG A 3 35.85 -73.75 -11.46
N THR A 4 36.52 -73.52 -12.58
CA THR A 4 37.31 -72.30 -12.82
C THR A 4 36.42 -71.09 -13.13
N LEU A 5 35.31 -71.31 -13.85
CA LEU A 5 34.34 -70.26 -14.16
C LEU A 5 33.60 -69.77 -12.91
N VAL A 6 33.22 -70.67 -12.01
CA VAL A 6 32.51 -70.28 -10.76
C VAL A 6 33.43 -69.46 -9.84
N TYR A 7 34.72 -69.78 -9.81
CA TYR A 7 35.71 -69.03 -9.02
C TYR A 7 35.94 -67.61 -9.58
N LEU A 8 36.07 -67.48 -10.89
CA LEU A 8 36.18 -66.17 -11.55
C LEU A 8 34.92 -65.32 -11.33
N PHE A 9 33.74 -65.94 -11.34
CA PHE A 9 32.47 -65.24 -11.09
C PHE A 9 32.35 -64.75 -9.65
N LEU A 10 32.74 -65.56 -8.66
CA LEU A 10 32.73 -65.16 -7.25
C LEU A 10 33.79 -64.10 -6.93
N VAL A 11 34.96 -64.16 -7.55
CA VAL A 11 36.01 -63.13 -7.41
C VAL A 11 35.55 -61.80 -8.02
N ALA A 12 34.89 -61.83 -9.18
CA ALA A 12 34.31 -60.63 -9.79
C ALA A 12 33.20 -60.00 -8.93
N ILE A 13 32.33 -60.81 -8.32
CA ILE A 13 31.28 -60.32 -7.42
C ILE A 13 31.89 -59.73 -6.12
N CYS A 14 32.95 -60.33 -5.58
CA CYS A 14 33.68 -59.75 -4.45
C CYS A 14 34.35 -58.43 -4.80
N TRP A 15 34.97 -58.32 -5.99
CA TRP A 15 35.61 -57.08 -6.46
C TRP A 15 34.62 -55.93 -6.67
N VAL A 16 33.44 -56.21 -7.22
CA VAL A 16 32.37 -55.22 -7.41
C VAL A 16 31.79 -54.74 -6.07
N LYS A 17 31.75 -55.61 -5.05
CA LYS A 17 31.30 -55.23 -3.69
C LYS A 17 32.36 -54.51 -2.86
N SER A 18 33.62 -54.49 -3.29
CA SER A 18 34.75 -53.96 -2.53
C SER A 18 35.45 -52.78 -3.18
N THR A 19 34.88 -52.13 -4.21
CA THR A 19 35.42 -50.84 -4.66
C THR A 19 35.02 -49.78 -3.64
N PRO A 20 35.94 -49.27 -2.80
CA PRO A 20 35.62 -48.16 -1.93
C PRO A 20 35.29 -46.98 -2.83
N VAL A 21 34.08 -46.43 -2.73
CA VAL A 21 33.80 -45.10 -3.24
C VAL A 21 34.85 -44.20 -2.59
N SER A 22 35.64 -43.49 -3.40
CA SER A 22 36.74 -42.71 -2.82
C SER A 22 36.13 -41.61 -1.93
N VAL A 23 36.78 -41.28 -0.82
CA VAL A 23 36.31 -40.20 0.08
C VAL A 23 36.09 -38.90 -0.70
N ASN A 24 36.84 -38.70 -1.79
CA ASN A 24 36.68 -37.56 -2.69
C ASN A 24 35.35 -37.60 -3.47
N ASP A 25 34.88 -38.78 -3.87
CA ASP A 25 33.60 -38.94 -4.57
C ASP A 25 32.41 -38.66 -3.62
N GLU A 26 32.50 -39.14 -2.37
CA GLU A 26 31.49 -38.88 -1.34
C GLU A 26 31.41 -37.38 -0.98
N GLN A 27 32.56 -36.71 -0.79
CA GLN A 27 32.60 -35.27 -0.53
C GLN A 27 32.09 -34.44 -1.72
N THR A 28 32.31 -34.93 -2.95
CA THR A 28 31.77 -34.30 -4.17
C THR A 28 30.24 -34.44 -4.26
N LEU A 29 29.71 -35.61 -3.90
CA LEU A 29 28.27 -35.84 -3.77
C LEU A 29 27.64 -34.95 -2.70
N ILE A 30 28.25 -34.87 -1.51
CA ILE A 30 27.75 -34.04 -0.40
C ILE A 30 27.75 -32.54 -0.77
N SER A 31 28.81 -32.05 -1.41
CA SER A 31 28.88 -30.64 -1.83
C SER A 31 27.85 -30.32 -2.92
N SER A 32 27.63 -31.23 -3.86
CA SER A 32 26.59 -31.10 -4.89
C SER A 32 25.18 -31.07 -4.29
N LEU A 33 24.89 -31.97 -3.34
CA LEU A 33 23.61 -32.01 -2.62
C LEU A 33 23.36 -30.73 -1.82
N ARG A 34 24.38 -30.20 -1.14
CA ARG A 34 24.28 -28.92 -0.41
C ARG A 34 23.97 -27.76 -1.36
N SER A 35 24.64 -27.70 -2.50
CA SER A 35 24.37 -26.66 -3.51
C SER A 35 22.93 -26.70 -4.02
N VAL A 36 22.36 -27.90 -4.23
CA VAL A 36 20.96 -28.04 -4.63
C VAL A 36 20.03 -27.58 -3.52
N LEU A 37 20.32 -27.93 -2.27
CA LEU A 37 19.52 -27.50 -1.11
C LEU A 37 19.52 -25.97 -0.97
N ASP A 38 20.67 -25.33 -1.12
CA ASP A 38 20.81 -23.88 -1.03
C ASP A 38 20.05 -23.16 -2.15
N LYS A 39 20.12 -23.67 -3.38
CA LYS A 39 19.34 -23.14 -4.51
C LYS A 39 17.84 -23.24 -4.26
N ASN A 40 17.37 -24.39 -3.77
CA ASN A 40 15.95 -24.58 -3.47
C ASN A 40 15.49 -23.65 -2.34
N ALA A 41 16.32 -23.46 -1.30
CA ALA A 41 16.02 -22.52 -0.22
C ALA A 41 15.91 -21.07 -0.73
N GLN A 42 16.79 -20.68 -1.65
CA GLN A 42 16.74 -19.36 -2.29
C GLN A 42 15.48 -19.20 -3.16
N GLU A 43 15.16 -20.18 -4.01
CA GLU A 43 13.95 -20.17 -4.84
C GLU A 43 12.67 -20.08 -3.99
N LEU A 44 12.61 -20.82 -2.87
CA LEU A 44 11.51 -20.73 -1.92
C LEU A 44 11.39 -19.33 -1.28
N ASN A 45 12.52 -18.67 -0.97
CA ASN A 45 12.49 -17.31 -0.45
C ASN A 45 11.94 -16.33 -1.49
N GLU A 46 12.37 -16.44 -2.75
CA GLU A 46 11.86 -15.60 -3.84
C GLU A 46 10.36 -15.82 -4.08
N ILE A 47 9.90 -17.07 -4.09
CA ILE A 47 8.48 -17.40 -4.21
C ILE A 47 7.68 -16.81 -3.04
N ASN A 48 8.18 -16.90 -1.81
CA ASN A 48 7.52 -16.31 -0.65
C ASN A 48 7.44 -14.78 -0.74
N LEU A 49 8.47 -14.12 -1.28
CA LEU A 49 8.44 -12.68 -1.53
C LEU A 49 7.40 -12.32 -2.60
N GLN A 50 7.32 -13.10 -3.68
CA GLN A 50 6.31 -12.90 -4.72
C GLN A 50 4.88 -13.12 -4.19
N LEU A 51 4.65 -14.18 -3.41
CA LEU A 51 3.36 -14.45 -2.79
C LEU A 51 2.90 -13.34 -1.84
N ARG A 52 3.83 -12.70 -1.12
CA ARG A 52 3.50 -11.51 -0.32
C ARG A 52 2.95 -10.39 -1.20
N HIS A 53 3.56 -10.10 -2.35
CA HIS A 53 3.05 -9.07 -3.28
C HIS A 53 1.65 -9.41 -3.80
N VAL A 54 1.40 -10.67 -4.18
CA VAL A 54 0.08 -11.12 -4.65
C VAL A 54 -0.97 -11.06 -3.53
N ALA A 55 -0.61 -11.34 -2.28
CA ALA A 55 -1.51 -11.20 -1.14
C ALA A 55 -1.98 -9.74 -0.95
N TRP A 56 -1.13 -8.74 -1.22
CA TRP A 56 -1.52 -7.32 -1.22
C TRP A 56 -2.38 -6.92 -2.42
N GLU A 57 -2.28 -7.63 -3.54
CA GLU A 57 -3.11 -7.38 -4.72
C GLU A 57 -4.53 -7.94 -4.56
N ASN A 58 -4.69 -9.01 -3.79
CA ASN A 58 -5.98 -9.65 -3.48
C ASN A 58 -6.67 -9.09 -2.23
N THR A 59 -6.05 -8.18 -1.48
CA THR A 59 -6.76 -7.38 -0.48
C THR A 59 -7.66 -6.37 -1.17
N ILE A 60 -8.92 -6.31 -0.71
CA ILE A 60 -9.91 -5.30 -1.09
C ILE A 60 -9.24 -3.91 -1.03
N ARG A 61 -8.97 -3.30 -2.20
CA ARG A 61 -8.37 -1.97 -2.24
C ARG A 61 -9.41 -0.95 -1.78
N PRO A 62 -9.12 -0.13 -0.75
CA PRO A 62 -10.02 0.95 -0.40
C PRO A 62 -10.18 1.87 -1.61
N HIS A 63 -11.42 2.29 -1.89
CA HIS A 63 -11.65 3.29 -2.92
C HIS A 63 -11.21 4.64 -2.35
N VAL A 64 -10.06 5.14 -2.82
CA VAL A 64 -9.48 6.41 -2.40
C VAL A 64 -9.63 7.43 -3.52
N CYS A 65 -10.10 8.63 -3.18
CA CYS A 65 -10.15 9.77 -4.07
C CYS A 65 -9.71 11.03 -3.33
N ALA A 66 -9.18 12.02 -4.05
CA ALA A 66 -8.73 13.27 -3.46
C ALA A 66 -9.00 14.45 -4.38
N GLY A 67 -8.95 15.64 -3.79
CA GLY A 67 -9.10 16.87 -4.52
C GLY A 67 -8.75 18.09 -3.69
N GLN A 68 -9.01 19.23 -4.30
CA GLN A 68 -8.78 20.54 -3.71
C GLN A 68 -9.99 21.43 -3.96
N ALA A 69 -10.29 22.28 -2.99
CA ALA A 69 -11.20 23.39 -3.13
C ALA A 69 -10.41 24.69 -2.98
N THR A 70 -10.62 25.59 -3.92
CA THR A 70 -9.94 26.90 -3.96
C THR A 70 -10.94 28.00 -3.62
N ARG A 71 -10.53 29.27 -3.78
CA ARG A 71 -11.38 30.42 -3.49
C ARG A 71 -12.77 30.36 -4.15
N THR A 72 -12.90 29.77 -5.34
CA THR A 72 -14.18 29.67 -6.07
C THR A 72 -15.21 28.77 -5.35
N ASN A 73 -14.75 27.86 -4.49
CA ASN A 73 -15.58 26.99 -3.68
C ASN A 73 -15.98 27.61 -2.32
N MET A 74 -15.50 28.83 -2.04
CA MET A 74 -15.66 29.50 -0.76
C MET A 74 -16.67 30.64 -0.83
N SER A 75 -17.58 30.70 0.14
CA SER A 75 -18.60 31.74 0.25
C SER A 75 -18.81 32.15 1.71
N SER A 76 -19.39 33.33 1.94
CA SER A 76 -19.74 33.78 3.28
C SER A 76 -20.85 32.90 3.86
N PHE A 77 -20.70 32.46 5.11
CA PHE A 77 -21.73 31.69 5.82
C PHE A 77 -22.43 32.54 6.88
N ASP A 78 -21.65 33.17 7.77
CA ASP A 78 -22.15 34.10 8.78
C ASP A 78 -21.20 35.31 8.92
N SER A 79 -21.28 36.07 10.02
CA SER A 79 -20.46 37.28 10.21
C SER A 79 -18.95 37.04 10.16
N ASN A 80 -18.45 35.88 10.61
CA ASN A 80 -17.01 35.59 10.78
C ASN A 80 -16.64 34.15 10.40
N THR A 81 -17.48 33.53 9.58
CA THR A 81 -17.34 32.16 9.11
C THR A 81 -17.59 32.12 7.60
N ILE A 82 -16.74 31.42 6.88
CA ILE A 82 -16.93 31.06 5.48
C ILE A 82 -17.31 29.59 5.37
N LEU A 83 -18.09 29.25 4.35
CA LEU A 83 -18.42 27.89 3.94
C LEU A 83 -17.52 27.51 2.75
N VAL A 84 -16.97 26.30 2.79
CA VAL A 84 -16.27 25.66 1.67
C VAL A 84 -17.11 24.46 1.23
N GLN A 85 -17.58 24.49 -0.01
CA GLN A 85 -18.39 23.41 -0.58
C GLN A 85 -17.51 22.46 -1.40
N ILE A 86 -17.49 21.18 -1.04
CA ILE A 86 -16.70 20.16 -1.71
C ILE A 86 -17.60 19.27 -2.55
N ASP A 87 -17.32 19.21 -3.85
CA ASP A 87 -17.93 18.25 -4.77
C ASP A 87 -16.97 17.06 -4.99
N SER A 88 -17.42 15.87 -4.57
CA SER A 88 -16.71 14.61 -4.78
C SER A 88 -17.44 13.67 -5.73
N SER A 89 -18.44 14.14 -6.47
CA SER A 89 -19.23 13.33 -7.42
C SER A 89 -18.34 12.61 -8.46
N LYS A 90 -17.26 13.24 -8.90
CA LYS A 90 -16.26 12.65 -9.81
C LYS A 90 -15.62 11.36 -9.28
N CYS A 91 -15.61 11.17 -7.96
CA CYS A 91 -15.05 10.00 -7.30
C CYS A 91 -15.98 8.80 -7.32
N LYS A 92 -17.29 8.96 -7.61
CA LYS A 92 -18.26 7.85 -7.71
C LYS A 92 -18.26 6.93 -6.48
N PHE A 93 -18.20 7.51 -5.29
CA PHE A 93 -18.34 6.74 -4.06
C PHE A 93 -19.76 6.14 -4.01
N VAL A 94 -19.86 4.86 -3.66
CA VAL A 94 -21.14 4.15 -3.55
C VAL A 94 -21.81 4.31 -2.18
N ARG A 95 -21.03 4.75 -1.18
CA ARG A 95 -21.46 5.10 0.18
C ARG A 95 -20.71 6.35 0.61
N THR A 96 -21.13 7.00 1.70
CA THR A 96 -20.37 8.13 2.25
C THR A 96 -19.00 7.64 2.72
N PRO A 97 -17.89 8.12 2.13
CA PRO A 97 -16.54 7.74 2.55
C PRO A 97 -16.15 8.46 3.85
N LEU A 98 -15.07 8.03 4.47
CA LEU A 98 -14.37 8.82 5.48
C LEU A 98 -13.63 9.97 4.77
N TYR A 99 -14.04 11.20 5.03
CA TYR A 99 -13.39 12.39 4.50
C TYR A 99 -12.36 12.93 5.48
N PHE A 100 -11.25 13.43 4.94
CA PHE A 100 -10.20 14.13 5.67
C PHE A 100 -9.88 15.42 4.94
N THR A 101 -9.57 16.46 5.69
CA THR A 101 -9.33 17.80 5.15
C THR A 101 -8.10 18.44 5.76
N SER A 102 -7.46 19.33 4.99
CA SER A 102 -6.33 20.12 5.45
C SER A 102 -6.32 21.46 4.71
N LEU A 103 -6.20 22.56 5.44
CA LEU A 103 -6.11 23.89 4.86
C LEU A 103 -4.63 24.25 4.63
N GLY A 104 -4.27 24.50 3.37
CA GLY A 104 -2.98 25.02 2.97
C GLY A 104 -3.09 26.45 2.40
N GLY A 105 -1.94 27.07 2.18
CA GLY A 105 -1.82 28.40 1.56
C GLY A 105 -0.41 28.94 1.78
N THR A 106 -0.11 30.13 1.26
CA THR A 106 1.22 30.74 1.42
C THR A 106 1.48 31.26 2.84
N ARG A 107 0.42 31.69 3.55
CA ARG A 107 0.47 32.15 4.95
C ARG A 107 -0.92 32.17 5.61
N GLY A 108 -0.96 32.43 6.92
CA GLY A 108 -2.19 32.74 7.68
C GLY A 108 -3.15 31.58 7.98
N HIS A 109 -2.98 30.41 7.35
CA HIS A 109 -3.90 29.27 7.49
C HIS A 109 -3.88 28.62 8.88
N LEU A 110 -2.82 28.78 9.68
CA LEU A 110 -2.76 28.28 11.07
C LEU A 110 -3.82 28.92 11.97
N ALA A 111 -4.20 30.17 11.73
CA ALA A 111 -5.18 30.89 12.55
C ALA A 111 -6.63 30.46 12.27
N ALA A 112 -6.86 29.71 11.18
CA ALA A 112 -8.17 29.28 10.77
C ALA A 112 -8.68 28.11 11.65
N ALA A 113 -9.82 28.30 12.32
CA ALA A 113 -10.49 27.25 13.04
C ALA A 113 -11.51 26.53 12.13
N GLY A 114 -11.70 25.23 12.36
CA GLY A 114 -12.73 24.44 11.65
C GLY A 114 -12.31 23.90 10.28
N SER A 115 -11.05 24.08 9.86
CA SER A 115 -10.52 23.53 8.61
C SER A 115 -10.62 22.00 8.49
N THR A 116 -10.78 21.29 9.62
CA THR A 116 -11.00 19.84 9.70
C THR A 116 -12.44 19.46 10.11
N ALA A 117 -13.32 20.44 10.32
CA ALA A 117 -14.70 20.22 10.71
C ALA A 117 -15.57 19.96 9.46
N ILE A 118 -15.84 18.69 9.21
CA ILE A 118 -16.66 18.22 8.08
C ILE A 118 -18.14 18.18 8.49
N TYR A 119 -19.00 18.74 7.66
CA TYR A 119 -20.45 18.81 7.83
C TYR A 119 -21.16 18.14 6.66
N ASP A 120 -22.29 17.50 6.97
CA ASP A 120 -23.22 16.89 6.01
C ASP A 120 -22.54 16.01 4.94
N PRO A 121 -21.70 15.03 5.33
CA PRO A 121 -20.99 14.21 4.36
C PRO A 121 -21.92 13.26 3.63
N THR A 122 -21.81 13.25 2.30
CA THR A 122 -22.51 12.36 1.38
C THR A 122 -21.50 11.70 0.44
N PRO A 123 -21.87 10.70 -0.38
CA PRO A 123 -20.96 10.16 -1.39
C PRO A 123 -20.53 11.20 -2.46
N ASN A 124 -21.33 12.26 -2.63
CA ASN A 124 -21.15 13.24 -3.70
C ASN A 124 -20.50 14.54 -3.21
N GLY A 125 -20.30 14.72 -1.91
CA GLY A 125 -19.74 15.95 -1.39
C GLY A 125 -20.04 16.16 0.08
N PHE A 126 -19.47 17.24 0.60
CA PHE A 126 -19.57 17.65 1.99
C PHE A 126 -19.24 19.13 2.13
N ASN A 127 -19.46 19.67 3.31
CA ASN A 127 -19.21 21.07 3.64
C ASN A 127 -18.12 21.21 4.70
N VAL A 128 -17.35 22.29 4.66
CA VAL A 128 -16.42 22.68 5.73
C VAL A 128 -16.66 24.13 6.11
N LYS A 129 -16.63 24.44 7.40
CA LYS A 129 -16.80 25.81 7.90
C LYS A 129 -15.48 26.31 8.47
N ILE A 130 -14.97 27.40 7.93
CA ILE A 130 -13.73 28.03 8.41
C ILE A 130 -14.11 29.33 9.14
N ARG A 131 -13.69 29.45 10.40
CA ARG A 131 -14.01 30.59 11.25
C ARG A 131 -12.73 31.31 11.68
N LEU A 132 -12.72 32.64 11.55
CA LEU A 132 -11.70 33.52 12.12
C LEU A 132 -12.41 34.62 12.92
N PRO A 133 -12.48 34.52 14.26
CA PRO A 133 -13.30 35.42 15.07
C PRO A 133 -13.00 36.91 14.92
N SER A 134 -11.75 37.27 14.61
CA SER A 134 -11.30 38.66 14.48
C SER A 134 -11.54 39.26 13.08
N LEU A 135 -12.04 38.48 12.12
CA LEU A 135 -12.29 38.92 10.75
C LEU A 135 -13.75 38.73 10.38
N THR A 136 -14.26 39.61 9.53
CA THR A 136 -15.54 39.40 8.86
C THR A 136 -15.42 38.30 7.80
N ALA A 137 -16.51 37.62 7.43
CA ALA A 137 -16.48 36.61 6.37
C ALA A 137 -15.91 37.14 5.05
N GLN A 138 -16.22 38.39 4.67
CA GLN A 138 -15.63 38.99 3.48
C GLN A 138 -14.10 39.15 3.59
N GLN A 139 -13.60 39.63 4.73
CA GLN A 139 -12.15 39.71 4.96
C GLN A 139 -11.47 38.33 4.93
N ILE A 140 -12.16 37.29 5.41
CA ILE A 140 -11.66 35.91 5.31
C ILE A 140 -11.58 35.48 3.84
N LEU A 141 -12.60 35.77 3.05
CA LEU A 141 -12.62 35.46 1.62
C LEU A 141 -11.52 36.22 0.84
N ASP A 142 -11.26 37.48 1.19
CA ASP A 142 -10.20 38.27 0.59
C ASP A 142 -8.81 37.72 1.00
N THR A 143 -8.66 37.37 2.28
CA THR A 143 -7.46 36.69 2.81
C THR A 143 -7.22 35.35 2.10
N ALA A 144 -8.26 34.55 1.88
CA ALA A 144 -8.17 33.28 1.19
C ALA A 144 -7.70 33.46 -0.27
N GLN A 145 -8.14 34.53 -0.94
CA GLN A 145 -7.70 34.86 -2.29
C GLN A 145 -6.23 35.33 -2.30
N GLU A 146 -5.86 36.26 -1.40
CA GLU A 146 -4.51 36.82 -1.33
C GLU A 146 -3.47 35.77 -0.92
N PHE A 147 -3.79 34.96 0.08
CA PHE A 147 -2.87 33.95 0.64
C PHE A 147 -3.01 32.59 -0.05
N GLN A 148 -3.78 32.53 -1.14
CA GLN A 148 -3.98 31.35 -1.97
C GLN A 148 -4.42 30.13 -1.16
N TRP A 149 -5.38 30.33 -0.25
CA TRP A 149 -5.90 29.26 0.58
C TRP A 149 -6.53 28.17 -0.27
N THR A 150 -6.12 26.94 -0.01
CA THR A 150 -6.61 25.74 -0.67
C THR A 150 -6.98 24.71 0.38
N LEU A 151 -8.22 24.25 0.37
CA LEU A 151 -8.64 23.14 1.20
C LEU A 151 -8.36 21.84 0.44
N ASN A 152 -7.34 21.11 0.87
CA ASN A 152 -7.07 19.76 0.39
C ASN A 152 -8.03 18.79 1.06
N TRP A 153 -8.45 17.77 0.32
CA TRP A 153 -9.28 16.71 0.88
C TRP A 153 -8.96 15.35 0.29
N SER A 154 -9.20 14.31 1.08
CA SER A 154 -9.24 12.92 0.65
C SER A 154 -10.50 12.25 1.17
N GLY A 155 -11.03 11.31 0.39
CA GLY A 155 -12.11 10.42 0.76
C GLY A 155 -11.61 8.98 0.67
N ILE A 156 -11.84 8.19 1.71
CA ILE A 156 -11.46 6.78 1.79
C ILE A 156 -12.73 5.98 2.06
N LEU A 157 -13.13 5.15 1.11
CA LEU A 157 -14.22 4.20 1.27
C LEU A 157 -13.65 2.79 1.40
N GLU A 158 -13.75 2.22 2.60
CA GLU A 158 -13.51 0.79 2.81
C GLU A 158 -14.69 0.02 2.20
N TYR A 159 -14.35 -0.97 1.38
CA TYR A 159 -15.32 -1.96 0.91
C TYR A 159 -15.48 -2.97 2.04
N GLU A 160 -16.62 -2.94 2.72
CA GLU A 160 -17.02 -4.05 3.58
C GLU A 160 -17.33 -5.23 2.66
N GLY A 161 -16.43 -6.22 2.65
CA GLY A 161 -16.70 -7.51 2.04
C GLY A 161 -17.86 -8.16 2.79
N HIS A 162 -18.99 -8.33 2.12
CA HIS A 162 -20.03 -9.28 2.53
C HIS A 162 -19.63 -10.68 2.09
#